data_AF-A0A7C9PM81-F1
#
_entry.id   AF-A0A7C9PM81-F1
#
_cell.length_a   1.000
_cell.length_b   1.000
_cell.length_c   1.000
_cell.angle_alpha   90.00
_cell.angle_beta   90.00
_cell.angle_gamma   90.00
#
_symmetry.space_group_name_H-M   'P 1'
#
loop_
_entity.id
_entity.type
_entity.pdbx_description
1 polymer ?
#
loop_
_entity_poly.entity_id
_entity_poly.type
_entity_poly.pdbx_seq_one_letter_code
_entity_poly.pdbx_strand_id
1 'polypeptide(L)' 'MTFDGGVWIVIQDSEADNPILGVFASESEAAEFARDTPFPYPRSSILYGHYKVGYRFDGGGRRFASTES' A
#
# COMPACT_ATOMS: atom_id res chain seq x y z
N MET A 1 -13.60 11.52 20.11
CA MET A 1 -12.47 10.73 19.60
C MET A 1 -12.26 11.12 18.15
N THR A 2 -11.34 12.04 17.91
CA THR A 2 -10.83 12.28 16.57
C THR A 2 -9.89 11.12 16.29
N PHE A 3 -10.21 10.29 15.30
CA PHE A 3 -9.20 9.39 14.76
C PHE A 3 -8.11 10.31 14.18
N ASP A 4 -6.91 10.35 14.77
CA ASP A 4 -5.74 10.96 14.12
C ASP A 4 -5.39 10.22 12.80
N GLY A 5 -6.04 9.07 12.58
CA GLY A 5 -6.85 8.85 11.38
C GLY A 5 -6.08 8.54 10.13
N GLY A 6 -5.01 7.78 10.27
CA GLY A 6 -4.29 7.22 9.16
C GLY A 6 -4.13 5.71 9.27
N VAL A 7 -3.66 5.14 8.18
CA VAL A 7 -3.35 3.72 8.02
C VAL A 7 -1.93 3.58 7.49
N TRP A 8 -1.30 2.47 7.81
CA TRP A 8 -0.03 2.08 7.24
C TRP A 8 -0.27 1.13 6.09
N ILE A 9 0.18 1.50 4.89
CA ILE A 9 0.00 0.70 3.69
C ILE A 9 1.34 0.10 3.32
N VAL A 10 1.39 -1.22 3.19
CA VAL A 10 2.53 -1.96 2.64
C VAL A 10 2.25 -2.19 1.15
N ILE A 11 3.21 -1.84 0.30
CA ILE A 11 3.16 -2.05 -1.15
C ILE A 11 4.37 -2.83 -1.62
N GLN A 12 4.23 -3.47 -2.79
CA GLN A 12 5.40 -3.87 -3.57
C GLN A 12 5.74 -2.76 -4.56
N ASP A 13 6.93 -2.16 -4.48
CA ASP A 13 7.48 -1.28 -5.50
C ASP A 13 7.90 -2.10 -6.73
N SER A 14 7.00 -2.18 -7.71
CA SER A 14 7.22 -2.85 -8.98
C SER A 14 6.76 -1.95 -10.12
N GLU A 15 7.53 -1.91 -11.20
CA GLU A 15 7.35 -0.93 -12.29
C GLU A 15 5.95 -0.89 -12.94
N ALA A 16 5.12 -1.92 -12.72
CA ALA A 16 3.82 -2.05 -13.37
C ALA A 16 2.67 -1.39 -12.59
N ASP A 17 2.48 -1.71 -11.31
CA ASP A 17 1.19 -1.43 -10.64
C ASP A 17 1.26 -1.15 -9.12
N ASN A 18 2.45 -1.19 -8.51
CA ASN A 18 2.65 -1.01 -7.07
C ASN A 18 1.56 -1.60 -6.15
N PRO A 19 1.33 -2.93 -6.18
CA PRO A 19 0.18 -3.53 -5.51
C PRO A 19 0.24 -3.34 -3.99
N ILE A 20 -0.93 -3.08 -3.40
CA ILE A 20 -1.11 -3.05 -1.95
C ILE A 20 -1.08 -4.49 -1.42
N LEU A 21 -0.16 -4.77 -0.50
CA LEU A 21 0.00 -6.07 0.15
C LEU A 21 -0.69 -6.12 1.51
N GLY A 22 -0.83 -4.99 2.20
CA GLY A 22 -1.47 -4.92 3.51
C GLY A 22 -1.78 -3.50 3.97
N VAL A 23 -2.77 -3.39 4.86
CA VAL A 23 -3.20 -2.13 5.48
C VAL A 23 -3.32 -2.34 7.00
N PHE A 24 -2.63 -1.53 7.79
CA PHE A 24 -2.47 -1.71 9.23
C PHE A 24 -2.79 -0.44 10.00
N ALA A 25 -3.17 -0.60 11.27
CA ALA A 25 -3.47 0.51 12.17
C ALA A 25 -2.19 1.13 12.75
N SER A 26 -1.12 0.34 12.85
CA SER A 26 0.15 0.78 13.45
C SER A 26 1.36 0.53 12.54
N GLU A 27 2.41 1.32 12.77
CA GLU A 27 3.69 1.17 12.08
C GLU A 27 4.32 -0.18 12.35
N SER A 28 4.28 -0.64 13.62
CA SER A 28 4.88 -1.89 14.05
C SER A 28 4.32 -3.10 13.31
N GLU A 29 3.00 -3.15 13.11
CA GLU A 29 2.34 -4.22 12.36
C GLU A 29 2.76 -4.21 10.87
N ALA A 30 2.81 -3.02 10.27
CA ALA A 30 3.24 -2.87 8.88
C ALA A 30 4.72 -3.25 8.69
N ALA A 31 5.58 -2.85 9.63
CA ALA A 31 7.01 -3.17 9.60
C ALA A 31 7.28 -4.67 9.80
N GLU A 32 6.54 -5.32 10.72
CA GLU A 32 6.59 -6.76 10.92
C GLU A 32 6.14 -7.51 9.66
N PHE A 33 5.00 -7.10 9.08
CA PHE A 33 4.52 -7.69 7.84
C PHE A 33 5.52 -7.50 6.69
N ALA A 34 6.08 -6.31 6.50
CA ALA A 34 7.06 -6.04 5.45
C ALA A 34 8.34 -6.86 5.60
N ARG A 35 8.80 -7.08 6.84
CA ARG A 35 9.96 -7.93 7.14
C ARG A 35 9.68 -9.40 6.81
N ASP A 36 8.48 -9.87 7.13
CA ASP A 36 8.12 -11.29 7.06
C ASP A 36 7.38 -11.66 5.77
N THR A 37 7.17 -10.69 4.87
CA THR A 37 6.56 -10.89 3.55
C THR A 37 7.32 -11.99 2.78
N PRO A 38 6.67 -13.13 2.48
CA PRO A 38 7.33 -14.26 1.84
C PRO A 38 7.42 -14.06 0.31
N PHE A 39 8.17 -14.96 -0.33
CA PHE A 39 8.24 -15.13 -1.80
C PHE A 39 6.82 -15.11 -2.43
N PRO A 40 6.60 -14.48 -3.60
CA PRO A 40 7.55 -14.17 -4.66
C PRO A 40 8.22 -12.79 -4.61
N TYR A 41 7.90 -11.96 -3.61
CA TYR A 41 8.34 -10.57 -3.63
C TYR A 41 9.77 -10.40 -3.08
N PRO A 42 10.70 -9.79 -3.84
CA PRO A 42 12.00 -9.40 -3.29
C PRO A 42 11.80 -8.46 -2.10
N ARG A 43 12.44 -8.74 -0.95
CA ARG A 43 12.38 -7.84 0.22
C ARG A 43 12.75 -6.39 -0.10
N SER A 44 13.70 -6.19 -1.03
CA SER A 44 14.11 -4.85 -1.48
C SER A 44 13.04 -4.10 -2.26
N SER A 45 11.97 -4.77 -2.68
CA SER A 45 10.81 -4.17 -3.34
C SER A 45 9.62 -3.96 -2.41
N ILE A 46 9.74 -4.20 -1.09
CA ILE A 46 8.64 -3.97 -0.16
C ILE A 46 8.83 -2.61 0.53
N LEU A 47 7.84 -1.75 0.39
CA LEU A 47 7.81 -0.43 1.02
C LEU A 47 6.57 -0.33 1.91
N TYR A 48 6.65 0.46 2.98
CA TYR A 48 5.48 0.82 3.78
C TYR A 48 5.49 2.30 4.15
N GLY A 49 4.31 2.88 4.28
CA GLY A 49 4.16 4.30 4.61
C GLY A 49 2.82 4.61 5.26
N HIS A 50 2.75 5.76 5.94
CA HIS A 50 1.57 6.22 6.65
C HIS A 50 0.74 7.19 5.79
N TYR A 51 -0.56 6.92 5.71
CA TYR A 51 -1.50 7.68 4.89
C TYR A 51 -2.71 8.07 5.70
N LYS A 52 -3.14 9.34 5.63
CA LYS A 52 -4.39 9.76 6.25
C LYS A 52 -5.58 9.09 5.55
N VAL A 53 -6.58 8.70 6.32
CA VAL A 53 -7.87 8.24 5.78
C VAL A 53 -8.46 9.39 4.94
N GLY A 54 -8.83 9.06 3.71
CA GLY A 54 -9.29 10.06 2.73
C GLY A 54 -8.17 10.72 1.93
N TYR A 55 -6.91 10.34 2.12
CA TYR A 55 -5.81 10.74 1.24
C TYR A 55 -6.14 10.37 -0.21
N ARG A 56 -5.89 11.31 -1.12
CA ARG A 56 -6.02 11.13 -2.56
C ARG A 56 -4.74 11.63 -3.20
N PHE A 57 -4.17 10.83 -4.09
CA PHE A 57 -3.06 11.25 -4.93
C PHE A 57 -3.64 11.79 -6.24
N ASP A 58 -3.66 13.11 -6.39
CA ASP A 58 -4.24 13.79 -7.55
C ASP A 58 -3.23 14.00 -8.70
N GLY A 59 -1.98 13.54 -8.52
CA GLY A 59 -0.83 13.78 -9.40
C GLY A 59 -0.79 12.98 -10.70
N GLY A 60 -1.79 12.13 -10.97
CA GLY A 60 -1.96 11.45 -12.26
C GLY A 60 -2.63 10.10 -12.17
N GLY A 61 -3.78 9.95 -12.84
CA GLY A 61 -4.44 8.68 -13.05
C GLY A 61 -5.17 8.62 -14.39
N ARG A 62 -4.98 7.52 -15.14
CA ARG A 62 -6.06 6.64 -15.64
C ARG A 62 -5.54 5.54 -16.56
N ARG A 63 -5.84 4.28 -16.22
CA ARG A 63 -6.28 3.29 -17.20
C ARG A 63 -7.61 2.72 -16.74
N PHE A 64 -8.63 2.92 -17.57
CA PHE A 64 -9.89 2.20 -17.48
C PHE A 64 -9.76 0.94 -18.33
N ALA A 65 -10.14 -0.21 -17.80
CA ALA A 65 -10.57 -1.33 -18.61
C ALA A 65 -12.03 -1.60 -18.27
N SER A 66 -12.92 -1.02 -19.08
CA SER A 66 -14.27 -1.56 -19.22
C SER A 66 -14.14 -2.77 -20.13
N THR A 67 -14.26 -3.96 -19.59
CA THR A 67 -14.72 -5.11 -20.39
C THR A 67 -16.02 -5.59 -19.77
N GLU A 68 -17.11 -4.91 -20.14
CA GLU A 68 -18.41 -5.55 -20.13
C GLU A 68 -18.61 -6.25 -21.48
N SER A 69 -18.83 -7.57 -21.37
CA SER A 69 -19.45 -8.53 -22.31
C SER A 69 -18.86 -8.72 -23.71
#